data_AF-A0AA97E078-F1
#
_entry.id   AF-A0AA97E078-F1
#
_cell.length_a   1.000
_cell.length_b   1.000
_cell.length_c   1.000
_cell.angle_alpha   90.00
_cell.angle_beta   90.00
_cell.angle_gamma   90.00
#
_symmetry.space_group_name_H-M   'P 1'
#
loop_
_entity.id
_entity.type
_entity.pdbx_description
1 polymer ?
#
loop_
_entity_poly.entity_id
_entity_poly.type
_entity_poly.pdbx_seq_one_letter_code
_entity_poly.pdbx_strand_id
1 'polypeptide(L)'
;MATLVFRLKYVPDEEADDIRQLLTDHDIPFYETSAGRWQVSMAGLWVKDKEQAFRARELIREDQIERAKDMVSPSFGQWILGYLQHARQNPVEALFTLFAVALILGVSIAPFLLWV
;
A
#
# COMPACT_ATOMS: atom_id res chain seq x y z
N MET A 1 3.47 -26.97 10.94
CA MET A 1 2.87 -25.74 11.50
C MET A 1 2.50 -24.87 10.32
N ALA A 2 1.33 -24.25 10.43
CA ALA A 2 0.84 -23.24 9.51
C ALA A 2 1.89 -22.15 9.20
N THR A 3 2.16 -21.87 7.93
CA THR A 3 3.13 -20.85 7.50
C THR A 3 2.43 -19.78 6.67
N LEU A 4 2.55 -18.52 7.07
CA LEU A 4 2.02 -17.38 6.33
C LEU A 4 2.77 -17.24 5.00
N VAL A 5 2.04 -17.23 3.88
CA VAL A 5 2.62 -17.06 2.54
C VAL A 5 2.29 -15.71 1.94
N PHE A 6 1.16 -15.09 2.30
CA PHE A 6 0.75 -13.79 1.80
C PHE A 6 -0.04 -13.00 2.85
N ARG A 7 0.18 -11.69 2.94
CA ARG A 7 -0.57 -10.79 3.85
C ARG A 7 -1.67 -10.11 3.05
N LEU A 8 -2.88 -10.08 3.59
CA LEU A 8 -4.04 -9.46 2.93
C LEU A 8 -4.29 -8.02 3.41
N LYS A 9 -3.44 -7.50 4.31
CA LYS A 9 -3.61 -6.15 4.86
C LYS A 9 -3.13 -5.12 3.84
N TYR A 10 -4.01 -4.17 3.48
CA TYR A 10 -3.76 -3.13 2.47
C TYR A 10 -3.56 -3.65 1.04
N VAL A 11 -3.98 -4.89 0.78
CA VAL A 11 -3.99 -5.46 -0.57
C VAL A 11 -5.37 -5.22 -1.19
N PRO A 12 -5.48 -4.70 -2.42
CA PRO A 12 -6.75 -4.61 -3.14
C PRO A 12 -7.41 -5.98 -3.27
N ASP A 13 -8.75 -6.02 -3.26
CA ASP A 13 -9.49 -7.28 -3.33
C ASP A 13 -9.17 -8.08 -4.60
N GLU A 14 -8.98 -7.40 -5.75
CA GLU A 14 -8.56 -8.02 -7.02
C GLU A 14 -7.22 -8.74 -6.90
N GLU A 15 -6.21 -8.09 -6.30
CA GLU A 15 -4.89 -8.71 -6.11
C GLU A 15 -4.97 -9.88 -5.12
N ALA A 16 -5.78 -9.77 -4.07
CA ALA A 16 -6.01 -10.88 -3.15
C ALA A 16 -6.64 -12.09 -3.86
N ASP A 17 -7.61 -11.86 -4.75
CA ASP A 17 -8.23 -12.92 -5.57
C ASP A 17 -7.25 -13.54 -6.54
N ASP A 18 -6.40 -12.75 -7.20
CA ASP A 18 -5.34 -13.26 -8.08
C ASP A 18 -4.39 -14.20 -7.33
N ILE A 19 -3.97 -13.84 -6.12
CA ILE A 19 -3.09 -14.70 -5.31
C ILE A 19 -3.83 -15.98 -4.86
N ARG A 20 -5.14 -15.92 -4.54
CA ARG A 20 -5.94 -17.12 -4.25
C ARG A 20 -5.99 -18.04 -5.47
N GLN A 21 -6.20 -17.46 -6.66
CA GLN A 21 -6.24 -18.21 -7.90
C GLN A 21 -4.89 -18.83 -8.23
N LEU A 22 -3.79 -18.07 -8.10
CA LEU A 22 -2.42 -18.56 -8.27
C LEU A 22 -2.13 -19.78 -7.38
N LEU A 23 -2.52 -19.75 -6.11
CA LEU A 23 -2.34 -20.91 -5.23
C LEU A 23 -3.21 -22.10 -5.64
N THR A 24 -4.43 -21.83 -6.11
CA THR A 24 -5.37 -22.86 -6.57
C THR A 24 -4.89 -23.55 -7.85
N ASP A 25 -4.41 -22.78 -8.83
CA ASP A 25 -3.93 -23.25 -10.13
C ASP A 25 -2.67 -24.13 -10.00
N HIS A 26 -1.91 -23.96 -8.93
CA HIS A 26 -0.74 -24.76 -8.59
C HIS A 26 -1.00 -25.89 -7.59
N ASP A 27 -2.27 -26.19 -7.28
CA ASP A 27 -2.72 -27.22 -6.33
C ASP A 27 -2.13 -27.04 -4.92
N ILE A 28 -1.97 -25.79 -4.46
CA ILE A 28 -1.46 -25.47 -3.13
C ILE A 28 -2.65 -25.20 -2.18
N PRO A 29 -2.95 -26.10 -1.23
CA PRO A 29 -4.02 -25.90 -0.27
C PRO A 29 -3.63 -24.82 0.75
N PHE A 30 -4.47 -23.80 0.84
CA PHE A 30 -4.29 -22.67 1.75
C PHE A 30 -5.52 -22.47 2.64
N TYR A 31 -5.31 -21.73 3.73
CA TYR A 31 -6.38 -21.22 4.59
C TYR A 31 -6.21 -19.72 4.72
N GLU A 32 -7.35 -19.04 4.72
CA GLU A 32 -7.43 -17.60 4.86
C GLU A 32 -7.87 -17.21 6.26
N THR A 33 -7.31 -16.10 6.73
CA THR A 33 -7.69 -15.46 7.99
C THR A 33 -8.14 -14.04 7.68
N SER A 34 -9.24 -13.60 8.30
CA SER A 34 -9.75 -12.23 8.14
C SER A 34 -9.31 -11.32 9.28
N ALA A 35 -9.28 -10.01 9.04
CA ALA A 35 -8.84 -9.00 10.01
C ALA A 35 -9.91 -8.70 11.09
N GLY A 36 -11.09 -9.34 10.99
CA GLY A 36 -12.26 -9.05 11.83
C GLY A 36 -12.77 -7.61 11.68
N ARG A 37 -13.86 -7.27 12.39
CA ARG A 37 -14.48 -5.94 12.30
C ARG A 37 -13.58 -4.79 12.75
N TRP A 38 -12.57 -5.09 13.57
CA TRP A 38 -11.67 -4.11 14.16
C TRP A 38 -10.30 -4.04 13.48
N GLN A 39 -10.05 -4.83 12.44
CA GLN A 39 -8.78 -4.84 11.68
C GLN A 39 -7.52 -5.11 12.54
N VAL A 40 -7.68 -5.77 13.69
CA VAL A 40 -6.58 -6.04 14.65
C VAL A 40 -5.89 -7.38 14.36
N SER A 41 -6.59 -8.36 13.76
CA SER A 41 -5.98 -9.66 13.45
C SER A 41 -5.15 -9.62 12.17
N MET A 42 -4.19 -10.55 12.09
CA MET A 42 -3.34 -10.73 10.92
C MET A 42 -4.11 -11.43 9.81
N ALA A 43 -4.70 -10.65 8.90
CA ALA A 43 -5.32 -11.20 7.69
C ALA A 43 -4.26 -11.67 6.71
N GLY A 44 -4.43 -12.88 6.20
CA GLY A 44 -3.42 -13.52 5.37
C GLY A 44 -3.84 -14.88 4.85
N LEU A 45 -3.10 -15.32 3.83
CA LEU A 45 -3.14 -16.66 3.28
C LEU A 45 -1.99 -17.47 3.87
N TRP A 46 -2.31 -18.69 4.26
CA TRP A 46 -1.40 -19.54 5.00
C TRP A 46 -1.44 -20.95 4.44
N VAL A 47 -0.27 -21.61 4.41
CA VAL A 47 -0.11 -22.97 3.87
C VAL A 47 0.35 -23.89 4.98
N LYS A 48 -0.21 -25.11 5.05
CA LYS A 48 0.04 -26.04 6.18
C LYS A 48 1.39 -26.74 6.05
N ASP A 49 1.70 -27.16 4.83
CA ASP A 49 2.94 -27.88 4.50
C ASP A 49 4.09 -26.89 4.25
N LYS A 50 5.29 -27.24 4.72
CA LYS A 50 6.44 -26.33 4.63
C LYS A 50 7.04 -26.24 3.24
N GLU A 51 7.08 -27.36 2.50
CA GLU A 51 7.61 -27.37 1.13
C GLU A 51 6.68 -26.62 0.20
N GLN A 52 5.37 -26.83 0.36
CA GLN A 52 4.37 -26.09 -0.38
C GLN A 52 4.35 -24.60 0.00
N ALA A 53 4.57 -24.26 1.28
CA ALA A 53 4.70 -22.86 1.69
C ALA A 53 5.93 -22.18 1.05
N PHE A 54 7.03 -22.91 0.86
CA PHE A 54 8.19 -22.41 0.14
C PHE A 54 7.87 -22.18 -1.33
N ARG A 55 7.26 -23.16 -1.99
CA ARG A 55 6.81 -23.06 -3.38
C ARG A 55 5.82 -21.91 -3.60
N ALA A 56 4.84 -21.76 -2.71
CA ALA A 56 3.86 -20.67 -2.74
C ALA A 56 4.55 -19.29 -2.70
N ARG A 57 5.52 -19.11 -1.79
CA ARG A 57 6.26 -17.86 -1.68
C ARG A 57 7.12 -17.56 -2.91
N GLU A 58 7.59 -18.60 -3.60
CA GLU A 58 8.32 -18.44 -4.86
C GLU A 58 7.40 -17.90 -5.95
N LEU A 59 6.27 -18.57 -6.18
CA LEU A 59 5.26 -18.18 -7.16
C LEU A 59 4.73 -16.76 -6.91
N ILE A 60 4.37 -16.47 -5.66
CA ILE A 60 3.89 -15.13 -5.27
C ILE A 60 4.96 -14.08 -5.55
N ARG A 61 6.25 -14.40 -5.30
CA ARG A 61 7.32 -13.42 -5.55
C ARG A 61 7.50 -13.15 -7.03
N GLU A 62 7.45 -14.17 -7.87
CA GLU A 62 7.53 -14.03 -9.32
C GLU A 62 6.40 -13.15 -9.85
N ASP A 63 5.16 -13.44 -9.43
CA ASP A 63 3.97 -12.65 -9.74
C ASP A 63 4.12 -11.17 -9.31
N GLN A 64 4.58 -10.92 -8.09
CA GLN A 64 4.76 -9.56 -7.57
C GLN A 64 5.89 -8.80 -8.29
N ILE A 65 6.96 -9.50 -8.71
CA ILE A 65 8.03 -8.90 -9.52
C ILE A 65 7.49 -8.49 -10.89
N GLU A 66 6.61 -9.30 -11.49
CA GLU A 66 5.97 -8.97 -12.75
C GLU A 66 5.08 -7.72 -12.62
N ARG A 67 4.21 -7.67 -11.61
CA ARG A 67 3.37 -6.50 -11.32
C ARG A 67 4.19 -5.23 -11.07
N ALA A 68 5.32 -5.36 -10.37
CA ALA A 68 6.20 -4.23 -10.09
C ALA A 68 6.85 -3.63 -11.35
N LYS A 69 6.97 -4.39 -12.46
CA LYS A 69 7.48 -3.86 -13.74
C LYS A 69 6.50 -2.92 -14.41
N ASP A 70 5.20 -3.21 -14.26
CA ASP A 70 4.12 -2.40 -14.83
C ASP A 70 3.74 -1.20 -13.95
N MET A 71 4.21 -1.18 -12.70
CA MET A 71 4.12 -0.02 -11.82
C MET A 71 5.08 1.08 -12.28
N VAL A 72 4.61 1.88 -13.24
CA VAL A 72 5.27 3.14 -13.61
C VAL A 72 5.22 4.06 -12.40
N SER A 73 6.37 4.27 -11.76
CA SER A 73 6.50 5.29 -10.72
C SER A 73 6.11 6.64 -11.32
N PRO A 74 5.14 7.36 -10.74
CA PRO A 74 4.71 8.63 -11.28
C PRO A 74 5.91 9.58 -11.33
N SER A 75 6.18 10.14 -12.50
CA SER A 75 7.18 11.20 -12.63
C SER A 75 6.80 12.36 -11.73
N PHE A 76 7.80 13.13 -11.26
CA PHE A 76 7.57 14.32 -10.44
C PHE A 76 6.53 15.28 -11.07
N GLY A 77 6.53 15.39 -12.41
CA GLY A 77 5.52 16.18 -13.13
C GLY A 77 4.10 15.62 -13.00
N GLN A 78 3.93 14.30 -13.07
CA GLN A 78 2.63 13.65 -12.87
C GLN A 78 2.13 13.78 -11.43
N TRP A 79 3.03 13.72 -10.46
CA TRP A 79 2.69 13.97 -9.06
C TRP A 79 2.18 15.41 -8.86
N ILE A 80 2.86 16.41 -9.41
CA ILE A 80 2.42 17.82 -9.36
C ILE A 80 1.05 17.98 -10.04
N LEU A 81 0.86 17.41 -11.22
CA LEU A 81 -0.41 17.50 -11.95
C LEU A 81 -1.56 16.86 -11.16
N GLY A 82 -1.33 15.70 -10.55
CA GLY A 82 -2.30 15.04 -9.67
C GLY A 82 -2.66 15.90 -8.46
N TYR A 83 -1.65 16.50 -7.80
CA TYR A 83 -1.89 17.43 -6.69
C TYR A 83 -2.65 18.68 -7.13
N LEU A 84 -2.31 19.28 -8.28
CA LEU A 84 -3.02 20.43 -8.81
C LEU A 84 -4.49 20.09 -9.13
N GLN A 85 -4.73 18.90 -9.68
CA GLN A 85 -6.08 18.43 -9.98
C GLN A 85 -6.88 18.20 -8.70
N HIS A 86 -6.27 17.60 -7.67
CA HIS A 86 -6.88 17.40 -6.37
C HIS A 86 -7.17 18.74 -5.67
N ALA A 87 -6.23 19.69 -5.70
CA ALA A 87 -6.41 21.03 -5.15
C ALA A 87 -7.52 21.82 -5.87
N ARG A 88 -7.71 21.59 -7.18
CA ARG A 88 -8.85 22.15 -7.92
C ARG A 88 -10.19 21.53 -7.55
N GLN A 89 -10.21 20.22 -7.29
CA GLN A 89 -11.43 19.51 -6.88
C GLN A 89 -11.84 19.88 -5.45
N ASN A 90 -10.86 20.12 -4.56
CA ASN A 90 -11.07 20.46 -3.15
C ASN A 90 -10.40 21.79 -2.76
N PRO A 91 -10.92 22.95 -3.22
CA PRO A 91 -10.26 24.24 -3.04
C PRO A 91 -10.18 24.70 -1.58
N VAL A 92 -11.15 24.31 -0.74
CA VAL A 92 -11.17 24.69 0.69
C VAL A 92 -10.07 23.97 1.47
N GLU A 93 -9.92 22.67 1.29
CA GLU A 93 -8.87 21.87 1.93
C GLU A 93 -7.47 22.34 1.50
N ALA A 94 -7.29 22.62 0.21
CA ALA A 94 -6.04 23.17 -0.31
C ALA A 94 -5.69 24.52 0.35
N LEU A 95 -6.67 25.41 0.53
CA LEU A 95 -6.45 26.71 1.15
C LEU A 95 -6.07 26.60 2.64
N PHE A 96 -6.75 25.74 3.40
CA PHE A 96 -6.40 25.47 4.80
C PHE A 96 -5.00 24.85 4.93
N THR A 97 -4.65 23.93 4.03
CA THR A 97 -3.33 23.29 4.01
C THR A 97 -2.23 24.33 3.74
N LEU A 98 -2.41 25.20 2.73
CA LEU A 98 -1.49 26.29 2.45
C LEU A 98 -1.37 27.28 3.60
N PHE A 99 -2.48 27.63 4.25
CA PHE A 99 -2.48 28.51 5.41
C PHE A 99 -1.72 27.88 6.59
N ALA A 100 -1.94 26.61 6.89
CA ALA A 100 -1.23 25.89 7.95
C ALA A 100 0.28 25.84 7.67
N VAL A 101 0.68 25.52 6.44
CA VAL A 101 2.10 25.53 6.03
C VAL A 101 2.70 26.92 6.17
N ALA A 102 2.02 27.96 5.69
CA ALA A 102 2.48 29.34 5.81
C ALA A 102 2.60 29.80 7.27
N LEU A 103 1.67 29.39 8.13
CA LEU A 103 1.72 29.69 9.56
C LEU A 103 2.88 28.99 10.26
N ILE A 104 3.10 27.71 9.98
CA ILE A 104 4.24 26.95 10.53
C ILE A 104 5.56 27.57 10.07
N LEU A 105 5.70 27.84 8.77
CA LEU A 105 6.90 28.49 8.23
C LEU A 105 7.08 29.89 8.79
N GLY A 106 6.00 30.67 8.91
CA GLY A 106 6.03 32.00 9.49
C GLY A 106 6.54 31.97 10.93
N VAL A 107 5.98 31.12 11.79
CA VAL A 107 6.44 30.95 13.17
C VAL A 107 7.87 30.42 13.24
N SER A 108 8.25 29.50 12.35
CA SER A 108 9.59 28.91 12.34
C SER A 108 10.67 29.88 11.86
N ILE A 109 10.36 30.76 10.91
CA ILE A 109 11.32 31.67 10.27
C ILE A 109 11.32 33.05 10.96
N ALA A 110 10.19 33.48 11.53
CA ALA A 110 10.05 34.76 12.25
C ALA A 110 11.18 35.05 13.24
N PRO A 111 11.61 34.13 14.13
CA PRO A 111 12.69 34.44 15.07
C PRO A 111 14.05 34.67 14.41
N PHE A 112 14.27 34.15 13.19
CA PHE A 112 15.53 34.34 12.45
C PHE A 112 15.52 35.64 11.64
N LEU A 113 14.36 36.07 11.15
CA LEU A 113 14.22 37.34 10.43
C LEU A 113 14.09 38.55 11.36
N LEU A 114 13.46 38.38 12.54
CA LEU A 114 13.29 39.45 13.52
C LEU A 114 14.54 39.70 14.37
N TRP A 115 15.56 38.84 14.26
CA TRP A 115 16.81 38.93 15.04
C TRP A 115 18.03 39.33 14.18
N VAL A 116 17.81 39.70 12.91
CA VAL A 116 18.75 40.46 12.08
C VAL A 116 18.43 41.94 12.19
#